data_AF-A0A946PW95-F1
#
_entry.id   AF-A0A946PW95-F1
#
_cell.length_a   1.000
_cell.length_b   1.000
_cell.length_c   1.000
_cell.angle_alpha   90.00
_cell.angle_beta   90.00
_cell.angle_gamma   90.00
#
_symmetry.space_group_name_H-M   'P 1'
#
loop_
_entity.id
_entity.type
_entity.pdbx_description
1 polymer ?
#
loop_
_entity_poly.entity_id
_entity_poly.type
_entity_poly.pdbx_seq_one_letter_code
_entity_poly.pdbx_strand_id
1 'polypeptide(L)'
;MSKTILIFDMDGVLLKPRGYHRALQDTVRFGAQEMGYEGVEISDTEIAQFEGLGISSEWHSSAACMSVLMINGSLSLEPLFTLLKGEPAQIPARIRLERAIQKMSKDAHVHEFVQESETFHSSTFRIFQELILGSADFERIYGEKSSLDIESYLLRFDKPLLGTDVRKRLFAWLEDPEHGCAIMTNRPSRQMPDAEYGRRLVGLGELSLVGNNDIEWLAKEVGEETSALLKPAPTHALAAAFTSLGKPVDESLLSAYAATKGSFSEDLSLLKDSQIWVFEDTPAGIISVGKMGDFLIEHGFSVKINKVGIAETSLKGGYLEVQGAQVFESIDLALRMVLN
;
A
#
# COMPACT_ATOMS: atom_id res chain seq x y z
N MET A 1 12.65 -30.66 0.28
CA MET A 1 13.50 -29.97 -0.70
C MET A 1 13.52 -28.51 -0.28
N SER A 2 14.62 -27.79 -0.49
CA SER A 2 14.78 -26.40 0.01
C SER A 2 14.16 -25.44 -0.99
N LYS A 3 13.12 -24.70 -0.56
CA LYS A 3 12.47 -23.69 -1.40
C LYS A 3 13.24 -22.38 -1.39
N THR A 4 13.24 -21.65 -2.50
CA THR A 4 13.65 -20.24 -2.54
C THR A 4 12.45 -19.36 -2.88
N ILE A 5 12.09 -18.44 -1.99
CA ILE A 5 10.89 -17.61 -2.11
C ILE A 5 11.31 -16.14 -2.21
N LEU A 6 10.76 -15.42 -3.20
CA LEU A 6 10.91 -13.96 -3.32
C LEU A 6 9.60 -13.27 -2.93
N ILE A 7 9.66 -12.35 -1.99
CA ILE A 7 8.55 -11.48 -1.59
C ILE A 7 8.89 -10.05 -1.99
N PHE A 8 8.11 -9.48 -2.89
CA PHE A 8 8.26 -8.09 -3.33
C PHE A 8 7.22 -7.20 -2.68
N ASP A 9 7.63 -6.02 -2.23
CA ASP A 9 6.69 -4.89 -2.17
C ASP A 9 6.43 -4.30 -3.56
N MET A 10 5.37 -3.52 -3.68
CA MET A 10 5.00 -2.88 -4.93
C MET A 10 5.58 -1.48 -5.08
N ASP A 11 5.32 -0.62 -4.09
CA ASP A 11 5.58 0.81 -4.19
C ASP A 11 7.05 1.07 -3.85
N GLY A 12 7.76 1.81 -4.71
CA GLY A 12 9.19 2.07 -4.54
C GLY A 12 10.11 0.87 -4.81
N VAL A 13 9.55 -0.33 -5.02
CA VAL A 13 10.30 -1.55 -5.39
C VAL A 13 10.01 -1.97 -6.83
N LEU A 14 8.77 -2.40 -7.13
CA LEU A 14 8.38 -2.86 -8.46
C LEU A 14 7.96 -1.71 -9.38
N LEU A 15 7.41 -0.63 -8.81
CA LEU A 15 7.01 0.56 -9.53
C LEU A 15 7.20 1.84 -8.69
N LYS A 16 7.15 2.99 -9.35
CA LYS A 16 7.10 4.32 -8.72
C LYS A 16 5.63 4.77 -8.66
N PRO A 17 5.03 4.94 -7.47
CA PRO A 17 3.64 5.36 -7.32
C PRO A 17 3.50 6.84 -7.68
N ARG A 18 2.94 7.15 -8.84
CA ARG A 18 2.64 8.54 -9.27
C ARG A 18 1.16 8.78 -9.48
N GLY A 19 0.37 7.72 -9.65
CA GLY A 19 -1.07 7.83 -9.88
C GLY A 19 -1.79 8.50 -8.72
N TYR A 20 -1.50 8.12 -7.47
CA TYR A 20 -2.17 8.66 -6.29
C TYR A 20 -1.94 10.16 -6.09
N HIS A 21 -0.69 10.63 -6.12
CA HIS A 21 -0.38 12.06 -5.99
C HIS A 21 -1.06 12.88 -7.09
N ARG A 22 -1.01 12.38 -8.33
CA ARG A 22 -1.67 13.06 -9.45
C ARG A 22 -3.20 13.06 -9.29
N ALA A 23 -3.78 11.97 -8.79
CA ALA A 23 -5.20 11.86 -8.52
C ALA A 23 -5.62 12.79 -7.38
N LEU A 24 -4.82 12.95 -6.32
CA LEU A 24 -5.08 13.90 -5.25
C LEU A 24 -5.12 15.34 -5.78
N GLN A 25 -4.13 15.72 -6.59
CA GLN A 25 -4.08 17.05 -7.21
C GLN A 25 -5.33 17.34 -8.04
N ASP A 26 -5.69 16.41 -8.94
CA ASP A 26 -6.84 16.58 -9.82
C ASP A 26 -8.17 16.48 -9.03
N THR A 27 -8.23 15.70 -7.94
CA THR A 27 -9.39 15.64 -7.03
C THR A 27 -9.62 16.98 -6.33
N VAL A 28 -8.56 17.61 -5.81
CA VAL A 28 -8.67 18.94 -5.19
C VAL A 28 -9.14 19.96 -6.22
N ARG A 29 -8.59 19.91 -7.43
CA ARG A 29 -8.99 20.82 -8.52
C ARG A 29 -10.46 20.62 -8.90
N PHE A 30 -10.90 19.38 -9.15
CA PHE A 30 -12.29 19.11 -9.56
C PHE A 30 -13.28 19.37 -8.43
N GLY A 31 -12.99 18.96 -7.20
CA GLY A 31 -13.84 19.24 -6.05
C GLY A 31 -13.99 20.75 -5.80
N ALA A 32 -12.90 21.52 -5.95
CA ALA A 32 -12.97 22.98 -5.86
C ALA A 32 -13.86 23.59 -6.95
N GLN A 33 -13.79 23.08 -8.18
CA GLN A 33 -14.65 23.51 -9.28
C GLN A 33 -16.13 23.22 -9.02
N GLU A 34 -16.46 22.04 -8.46
CA GLU A 34 -17.84 21.71 -8.05
C GLU A 34 -18.39 22.69 -6.99
N MET A 35 -17.50 23.22 -6.16
CA MET A 35 -17.83 24.21 -5.12
C MET A 35 -17.81 25.67 -5.63
N GLY A 36 -17.53 25.90 -6.92
CA GLY A 36 -17.49 27.23 -7.54
C GLY A 36 -16.17 27.98 -7.38
N TYR A 37 -15.09 27.30 -7.02
CA TYR A 37 -13.73 27.86 -6.96
C TYR A 37 -12.92 27.47 -8.20
N GLU A 38 -12.34 28.45 -8.87
CA GLU A 38 -11.48 28.24 -10.05
C GLU A 38 -9.98 28.37 -9.70
N GLY A 39 -9.13 27.67 -10.46
CA GLY A 39 -7.66 27.81 -10.34
C GLY A 39 -7.06 27.29 -9.03
N VAL A 40 -7.80 26.44 -8.31
CA VAL A 40 -7.31 25.82 -7.07
C VAL A 40 -6.47 24.59 -7.40
N GLU A 41 -5.25 24.56 -6.85
CA GLU A 41 -4.31 23.45 -6.99
C GLU A 41 -3.64 23.20 -5.63
N ILE A 42 -3.32 21.93 -5.35
CA ILE A 42 -2.45 21.54 -4.24
C ILE A 42 -1.08 21.16 -4.80
N SER A 43 -0.02 21.64 -4.17
CA SER A 43 1.37 21.38 -4.57
C SER A 43 1.94 20.11 -3.95
N ASP A 44 2.97 19.53 -4.57
CA ASP A 44 3.71 18.38 -4.02
C ASP A 44 4.27 18.69 -2.61
N THR A 45 4.65 19.95 -2.36
CA THR A 45 5.13 20.39 -1.04
C THR A 45 4.02 20.31 0.02
N GLU A 46 2.78 20.65 -0.32
CA GLU A 46 1.64 20.56 0.60
C GLU A 46 1.20 19.10 0.81
N ILE A 47 1.26 18.26 -0.23
CA ILE A 47 1.06 16.82 -0.11
C ILE A 47 2.09 16.22 0.86
N ALA A 48 3.37 16.53 0.67
CA ALA A 48 4.44 16.08 1.56
C ALA A 48 4.26 16.59 3.02
N GLN A 49 3.63 17.75 3.21
CA GLN A 49 3.30 18.24 4.55
C GLN A 49 2.17 17.44 5.20
N PHE A 50 1.10 17.09 4.47
CA PHE A 50 0.08 16.17 4.97
C PHE A 50 0.71 14.84 5.39
N GLU A 51 1.52 14.23 4.51
CA GLU A 51 2.20 12.96 4.77
C GLU A 51 3.13 13.06 6.00
N GLY A 52 3.93 14.12 6.08
CA GLY A 52 4.83 14.38 7.22
C GLY A 52 4.11 14.60 8.55
N LEU A 53 2.83 14.98 8.52
CA LEU A 53 1.96 15.10 9.69
C LEU A 53 1.20 13.79 10.02
N GLY A 54 1.42 12.72 9.25
CA GLY A 54 0.76 11.42 9.40
C GLY A 54 -0.62 11.36 8.74
N ILE A 55 -0.92 12.27 7.81
CA ILE A 55 -2.12 12.23 6.97
C ILE A 55 -1.71 11.69 5.60
N SER A 56 -1.65 10.37 5.47
CA SER A 56 -1.18 9.71 4.24
C SER A 56 -2.30 9.26 3.31
N SER A 57 -3.57 9.36 3.72
CA SER A 57 -4.71 9.01 2.87
C SER A 57 -5.11 10.23 2.03
N GLU A 58 -5.15 10.06 0.71
CA GLU A 58 -5.59 11.09 -0.22
C GLU A 58 -7.09 11.38 -0.07
N TRP A 59 -7.89 10.44 0.42
CA TRP A 59 -9.29 10.66 0.78
C TRP A 59 -9.41 11.71 1.88
N HIS A 60 -8.57 11.60 2.92
CA HIS A 60 -8.51 12.55 4.02
C HIS A 60 -7.97 13.91 3.58
N SER A 61 -6.86 13.92 2.84
CA SER A 61 -6.21 15.16 2.39
C SER A 61 -7.09 15.95 1.44
N SER A 62 -7.75 15.30 0.47
CA SER A 62 -8.67 15.96 -0.47
C SER A 62 -9.89 16.54 0.25
N ALA A 63 -10.50 15.78 1.16
CA ALA A 63 -11.62 16.26 1.98
C ALA A 63 -11.24 17.47 2.85
N ALA A 64 -10.07 17.42 3.50
CA ALA A 64 -9.56 18.53 4.29
C ALA A 64 -9.32 19.79 3.44
N CYS A 65 -8.87 19.63 2.19
CA CYS A 65 -8.75 20.74 1.25
C CYS A 65 -10.11 21.39 0.97
N MET A 66 -11.18 20.60 0.78
CA MET A 66 -12.54 21.13 0.58
C MET A 66 -13.04 21.86 1.82
N SER A 67 -12.82 21.30 3.02
CA SER A 67 -13.15 21.99 4.28
C SER A 67 -12.43 23.34 4.38
N VAL A 68 -11.12 23.39 4.10
CA VAL A 68 -10.34 24.64 4.16
C VAL A 68 -10.82 25.66 3.13
N LEU A 69 -11.14 25.23 1.91
CA LEU A 69 -11.72 26.09 0.88
C LEU A 69 -13.04 26.73 1.34
N MET A 70 -13.95 25.94 1.93
CA MET A 70 -15.21 26.47 2.45
C MET A 70 -15.01 27.47 3.59
N ILE A 71 -14.06 27.22 4.48
CA ILE A 71 -13.81 28.11 5.63
C ILE A 71 -13.22 29.44 5.16
N ASN A 72 -12.21 29.39 4.28
CA ASN A 72 -11.35 30.53 3.98
C ASN A 72 -11.67 31.21 2.65
N GLY A 73 -12.51 30.59 1.80
CA GLY A 73 -12.70 31.00 0.40
C GLY A 73 -11.45 30.82 -0.47
N SER A 74 -10.41 30.15 0.05
CA SER A 74 -9.12 29.90 -0.62
C SER A 74 -8.41 28.71 0.04
N LEU A 75 -7.54 28.02 -0.71
CA LEU A 75 -6.81 26.85 -0.19
C LEU A 75 -5.58 27.28 0.62
N SER A 76 -5.80 27.95 1.74
CA SER A 76 -4.73 28.32 2.68
C SER A 76 -4.58 27.24 3.76
N LEU A 77 -3.66 26.29 3.55
CA LEU A 77 -3.50 25.10 4.39
C LEU A 77 -2.63 25.31 5.65
N GLU A 78 -1.82 26.38 5.71
CA GLU A 78 -0.90 26.61 6.84
C GLU A 78 -1.59 26.65 8.22
N PRO A 79 -2.79 27.25 8.39
CA PRO A 79 -3.52 27.18 9.66
C PRO A 79 -3.90 25.75 10.04
N LEU A 80 -4.33 24.92 9.07
CA LEU A 80 -4.65 23.52 9.30
C LEU A 80 -3.41 22.74 9.72
N PHE A 81 -2.29 22.91 9.00
CA PHE A 81 -1.03 22.24 9.33
C PHE A 81 -0.52 22.64 10.72
N THR A 82 -0.67 23.90 11.11
CA THR A 82 -0.32 24.38 12.45
C THR A 82 -1.13 23.66 13.54
N LEU A 83 -2.43 23.46 13.32
CA LEU A 83 -3.28 22.74 14.26
C LEU A 83 -2.93 21.24 14.33
N LEU A 84 -2.67 20.61 13.18
CA LEU A 84 -2.32 19.19 13.09
C LEU A 84 -0.97 18.84 13.76
N LYS A 85 0.00 19.76 13.75
CA LYS A 85 1.26 19.63 14.51
C LYS A 85 1.03 19.45 16.01
N GLY A 86 -0.07 19.99 16.54
CA GLY A 86 -0.46 19.85 17.94
C GLY A 86 -1.28 18.60 18.27
N GLU A 87 -1.74 17.85 17.27
CA GLU A 87 -2.52 16.63 17.50
C GLU A 87 -1.58 15.40 17.66
N PRO A 88 -1.80 14.54 18.66
CA PRO A 88 -0.97 13.35 18.86
C PRO A 88 -1.05 12.39 17.66
N ALA A 89 0.09 11.98 17.13
CA ALA A 89 0.18 11.12 15.95
C ALA A 89 -0.45 9.72 16.13
N GLN A 90 -0.67 9.29 17.36
CA GLN A 90 -1.32 8.01 17.70
C GLN A 90 -2.84 8.04 17.46
N ILE A 91 -3.43 9.23 17.34
CA ILE A 91 -4.86 9.38 17.03
C ILE A 91 -5.05 9.18 15.52
N PRO A 92 -6.08 8.44 15.08
CA PRO A 92 -6.36 8.25 13.66
C PRO A 92 -6.41 9.56 12.88
N ALA A 93 -5.82 9.56 11.67
CA ALA A 93 -5.68 10.73 10.81
C ALA A 93 -7.00 11.49 10.60
N ARG A 94 -8.08 10.78 10.25
CA ARG A 94 -9.43 11.34 10.11
C ARG A 94 -9.88 12.11 11.35
N ILE A 95 -9.75 11.52 12.54
CA ILE A 95 -10.15 12.15 13.81
C ILE A 95 -9.31 13.39 14.11
N ARG A 96 -8.01 13.36 13.83
CA ARG A 96 -7.13 14.54 14.00
C ARG A 96 -7.54 15.68 13.08
N LEU A 97 -7.88 15.38 11.82
CA LEU A 97 -8.39 16.35 10.86
C LEU A 97 -9.74 16.92 11.30
N GLU A 98 -10.70 16.08 11.70
CA GLU A 98 -12.00 16.52 12.21
C GLU A 98 -11.83 17.52 13.35
N ARG A 99 -10.96 17.22 14.33
CA ARG A 99 -10.68 18.12 15.46
C ARG A 99 -10.02 19.43 15.02
N ALA A 100 -9.09 19.38 14.08
CA ALA A 100 -8.43 20.57 13.56
C ALA A 100 -9.42 21.46 12.81
N ILE A 101 -10.25 20.88 11.94
CA ILE A 101 -11.30 21.60 11.20
C ILE A 101 -12.36 22.17 12.16
N GLN A 102 -12.75 21.45 13.22
CA GLN A 102 -13.65 21.95 14.28
C GLN A 102 -13.09 23.13 15.08
N LYS A 103 -11.76 23.27 15.13
CA LYS A 103 -11.09 24.44 15.72
C LYS A 103 -11.09 25.62 14.75
N MET A 104 -11.07 25.37 13.44
CA MET A 104 -11.11 26.41 12.40
C MET A 104 -12.52 26.94 12.12
N SER A 105 -13.55 26.08 12.18
CA SER A 105 -14.95 26.47 11.96
C SER A 105 -15.91 25.66 12.83
N LYS A 106 -17.05 26.26 13.17
CA LYS A 106 -18.16 25.60 13.90
C LYS A 106 -19.28 25.13 12.98
N ASP A 107 -19.19 25.39 11.67
CA ASP A 107 -20.18 24.92 10.71
C ASP A 107 -20.07 23.41 10.51
N ALA A 108 -21.16 22.69 10.78
CA ALA A 108 -21.22 21.25 10.66
C ALA A 108 -21.00 20.75 9.21
N HIS A 109 -21.45 21.51 8.20
CA HIS A 109 -21.29 21.12 6.80
C HIS A 109 -19.81 21.07 6.38
N VAL A 110 -18.97 21.89 7.01
CA VAL A 110 -17.52 21.88 6.76
C VAL A 110 -16.87 20.61 7.34
N HIS A 111 -17.41 20.09 8.43
CA HIS A 111 -16.86 18.92 9.13
C HIS A 111 -17.23 17.63 8.40
N GLU A 112 -18.39 17.61 7.77
CA GLU A 112 -18.94 16.47 7.03
C GLU A 112 -17.97 15.97 5.94
N PHE A 113 -17.28 16.89 5.23
CA PHE A 113 -16.25 16.52 4.25
C PHE A 113 -15.24 15.51 4.79
N VAL A 114 -14.69 15.76 5.98
CA VAL A 114 -13.68 14.87 6.59
C VAL A 114 -14.35 13.63 7.20
N GLN A 115 -15.52 13.77 7.82
CA GLN A 115 -16.24 12.67 8.45
C GLN A 115 -16.60 11.57 7.44
N GLU A 116 -17.09 11.99 6.27
CA GLU A 116 -17.52 11.15 5.16
C GLU A 116 -16.41 10.86 4.15
N SER A 117 -15.16 11.28 4.43
CA SER A 117 -14.05 11.18 3.47
C SER A 117 -13.76 9.76 2.98
N GLU A 118 -14.11 8.74 3.75
CA GLU A 118 -13.91 7.32 3.44
C GLU A 118 -15.18 6.66 2.86
N THR A 119 -16.23 7.43 2.58
CA THR A 119 -17.53 6.90 2.16
C THR A 119 -17.89 7.36 0.75
N PHE A 120 -18.75 6.59 0.10
CA PHE A 120 -19.25 6.94 -1.23
C PHE A 120 -20.15 8.18 -1.23
N HIS A 121 -20.55 8.70 -0.05
CA HIS A 121 -21.28 9.96 0.06
C HIS A 121 -20.39 11.18 -0.24
N SER A 122 -19.09 11.09 0.02
CA SER A 122 -18.13 12.17 -0.29
C SER A 122 -17.88 12.31 -1.80
N SER A 123 -18.01 13.54 -2.32
CA SER A 123 -17.67 13.83 -3.72
C SER A 123 -16.18 13.67 -3.99
N THR A 124 -15.30 14.08 -3.07
CA THR A 124 -13.85 13.91 -3.24
C THR A 124 -13.46 12.44 -3.25
N PHE A 125 -14.12 11.60 -2.45
CA PHE A 125 -13.94 10.15 -2.49
C PHE A 125 -14.29 9.62 -3.89
N ARG A 126 -15.50 9.93 -4.40
CA ARG A 126 -15.93 9.46 -5.73
C ARG A 126 -15.00 9.92 -6.86
N ILE A 127 -14.63 11.21 -6.87
CA ILE A 127 -13.71 11.77 -7.87
C ILE A 127 -12.36 11.06 -7.80
N PHE A 128 -11.80 10.91 -6.60
CA PHE A 128 -10.50 10.25 -6.43
C PHE A 128 -10.55 8.79 -6.89
N GLN A 129 -11.60 8.07 -6.51
CA GLN A 129 -11.82 6.69 -6.95
C GLN A 129 -11.92 6.59 -8.47
N GLU A 130 -12.70 7.46 -9.11
CA GLU A 130 -12.82 7.47 -10.57
C GLU A 130 -11.47 7.77 -11.25
N LEU A 131 -10.66 8.66 -10.68
CA LEU A 131 -9.33 8.97 -11.20
C LEU A 131 -8.35 7.80 -11.08
N ILE A 132 -8.22 7.18 -9.91
CA ILE A 132 -7.26 6.08 -9.72
C ILE A 132 -7.69 4.82 -10.49
N LEU A 133 -8.99 4.53 -10.57
CA LEU A 133 -9.54 3.34 -11.22
C LEU A 133 -9.74 3.51 -12.72
N GLY A 134 -9.99 4.75 -13.16
CA GLY A 134 -10.56 5.01 -14.48
C GLY A 134 -12.06 4.71 -14.50
N SER A 135 -12.75 5.37 -15.42
CA SER A 135 -14.21 5.38 -15.48
C SER A 135 -14.83 4.00 -15.65
N ALA A 136 -14.26 3.13 -16.48
CA ALA A 136 -14.82 1.80 -16.71
C ALA A 136 -14.83 0.91 -15.46
N ASP A 137 -13.73 0.90 -14.69
CA ASP A 137 -13.64 0.10 -13.47
C ASP A 137 -14.38 0.77 -12.30
N PHE A 138 -14.41 2.10 -12.25
CA PHE A 138 -15.26 2.83 -11.32
C PHE A 138 -16.75 2.45 -11.47
N GLU A 139 -17.28 2.49 -12.70
CA GLU A 139 -18.67 2.09 -12.97
C GLU A 139 -18.94 0.63 -12.59
N ARG A 140 -17.98 -0.26 -12.90
CA ARG A 140 -18.10 -1.70 -12.58
C ARG A 140 -18.09 -1.97 -11.08
N ILE A 141 -17.25 -1.29 -10.31
CA ILE A 141 -17.03 -1.55 -8.89
C ILE A 141 -18.12 -0.90 -8.05
N TYR A 142 -18.47 0.35 -8.34
CA TYR A 142 -19.42 1.11 -7.54
C TYR A 142 -20.85 1.07 -8.08
N GLY A 143 -21.06 0.61 -9.32
CA GLY A 143 -22.38 0.58 -9.95
C GLY A 143 -22.93 1.97 -10.30
N GLU A 144 -22.05 2.96 -10.38
CA GLU A 144 -22.37 4.38 -10.48
C GLU A 144 -21.77 4.96 -11.75
N LYS A 145 -22.53 5.79 -12.46
CA LYS A 145 -22.13 6.31 -13.76
C LYS A 145 -20.92 7.23 -13.62
N SER A 146 -19.95 7.06 -14.51
CA SER A 146 -18.77 7.91 -14.64
C SER A 146 -19.15 9.37 -14.91
N SER A 147 -18.37 10.26 -14.32
CA SER A 147 -18.45 11.71 -14.55
C SER A 147 -17.27 12.28 -15.34
N LEU A 148 -16.16 11.56 -15.44
CA LEU A 148 -14.89 12.07 -15.98
C LEU A 148 -14.47 11.47 -17.33
N ASP A 149 -15.03 10.32 -17.74
CA ASP A 149 -14.66 9.58 -18.97
C ASP A 149 -13.13 9.48 -19.18
N ILE A 150 -12.44 8.86 -18.22
CA ILE A 150 -10.98 8.88 -18.10
C ILE A 150 -10.39 7.49 -17.91
N GLU A 151 -9.15 7.32 -18.36
CA GLU A 151 -8.33 6.14 -18.06
C GLU A 151 -7.76 6.21 -16.63
N SER A 152 -7.49 5.03 -16.04
CA SER A 152 -6.87 4.89 -14.72
C SER A 152 -5.57 5.68 -14.59
N TYR A 153 -5.48 6.50 -13.55
CA TYR A 153 -4.26 7.22 -13.20
C TYR A 153 -3.17 6.29 -12.69
N LEU A 154 -3.53 5.18 -12.04
CA LEU A 154 -2.57 4.15 -11.65
C LEU A 154 -1.91 3.54 -12.91
N LEU A 155 -2.69 3.21 -13.94
CA LEU A 155 -2.12 2.68 -15.20
C LEU A 155 -1.36 3.75 -16.01
N ARG A 156 -1.84 4.99 -15.99
CA ARG A 156 -1.29 6.07 -16.82
C ARG A 156 -0.02 6.69 -16.27
N PHE A 157 0.09 6.85 -14.94
CA PHE A 157 1.14 7.64 -14.33
C PHE A 157 2.17 6.83 -13.53
N ASP A 158 1.79 5.67 -12.96
CA ASP A 158 2.77 4.81 -12.32
C ASP A 158 3.82 4.35 -13.33
N LYS A 159 5.04 4.10 -12.82
CA LYS A 159 6.18 3.74 -13.68
C LYS A 159 6.81 2.44 -13.20
N PRO A 160 6.89 1.40 -14.04
CA PRO A 160 7.66 0.21 -13.72
C PRO A 160 9.12 0.55 -13.37
N LEU A 161 9.62 -0.08 -12.32
CA LEU A 161 11.03 -0.04 -11.92
C LEU A 161 11.77 -1.33 -12.29
N LEU A 162 11.04 -2.44 -12.46
CA LEU A 162 11.61 -3.70 -12.92
C LEU A 162 11.88 -3.68 -14.42
N GLY A 163 13.14 -3.87 -14.81
CA GLY A 163 13.57 -3.91 -16.20
C GLY A 163 13.06 -5.15 -16.94
N THR A 164 12.83 -5.01 -18.25
CA THR A 164 12.27 -6.10 -19.08
C THR A 164 13.17 -7.34 -19.10
N ASP A 165 14.49 -7.18 -19.11
CA ASP A 165 15.43 -8.31 -19.14
C ASP A 165 15.51 -9.04 -17.80
N VAL A 166 15.51 -8.29 -16.68
CA VAL A 166 15.48 -8.89 -15.34
C VAL A 166 14.14 -9.61 -15.12
N ARG A 167 13.03 -9.05 -15.57
CA ARG A 167 11.72 -9.70 -15.54
C ARG A 167 11.70 -11.03 -16.31
N LYS A 168 12.29 -11.08 -17.50
CA LYS A 168 12.42 -12.35 -18.27
C LYS A 168 13.22 -13.40 -17.49
N ARG A 169 14.32 -12.98 -16.85
CA ARG A 169 15.13 -13.87 -15.99
C ARG A 169 14.36 -14.35 -14.77
N LEU A 170 13.55 -13.48 -14.16
CA LEU A 170 12.68 -13.87 -13.04
C LEU A 170 11.70 -14.97 -13.45
N PHE A 171 11.01 -14.81 -14.58
CA PHE A 171 10.10 -15.85 -15.07
C PHE A 171 10.81 -17.15 -15.43
N ALA A 172 11.97 -17.09 -16.09
CA ALA A 172 12.78 -18.29 -16.35
C ALA A 172 13.24 -18.97 -15.04
N TRP A 173 13.58 -18.18 -14.01
CA TRP A 173 13.94 -18.69 -12.69
C TRP A 173 12.75 -19.37 -11.99
N LEU A 174 11.53 -18.87 -12.19
CA LEU A 174 10.29 -19.44 -11.64
C LEU A 174 9.84 -20.74 -12.34
N GLU A 175 10.50 -21.17 -13.43
CA GLU A 175 10.22 -22.48 -14.04
C GLU A 175 10.67 -23.65 -13.14
N ASP A 176 11.56 -23.40 -12.17
CA ASP A 176 11.94 -24.39 -11.16
C ASP A 176 10.83 -24.52 -10.09
N PRO A 177 10.28 -25.73 -9.85
CA PRO A 177 9.24 -25.95 -8.85
C PRO A 177 9.69 -25.70 -7.40
N GLU A 178 10.99 -25.57 -7.14
CA GLU A 178 11.54 -25.17 -5.84
C GLU A 178 11.58 -23.65 -5.64
N HIS A 179 11.20 -22.87 -6.65
CA HIS A 179 11.14 -21.42 -6.58
C HIS A 179 9.69 -20.92 -6.45
N GLY A 180 9.50 -19.92 -5.61
CA GLY A 180 8.22 -19.26 -5.38
C GLY A 180 8.36 -17.75 -5.41
N CYS A 181 7.30 -17.05 -5.80
CA CYS A 181 7.27 -15.60 -5.71
C CYS A 181 5.87 -15.06 -5.41
N ALA A 182 5.81 -14.03 -4.57
CA ALA A 182 4.59 -13.29 -4.27
C ALA A 182 4.88 -11.79 -4.10
N ILE A 183 3.82 -11.00 -4.27
CA ILE A 183 3.80 -9.58 -3.96
C ILE A 183 3.04 -9.39 -2.64
N MET A 184 3.64 -8.64 -1.71
CA MET A 184 3.05 -8.26 -0.43
C MET A 184 3.02 -6.73 -0.37
N THR A 185 1.83 -6.13 -0.39
CA THR A 185 1.70 -4.67 -0.52
C THR A 185 0.57 -4.11 0.35
N ASN A 186 0.67 -2.82 0.68
CA ASN A 186 -0.42 -2.07 1.31
C ASN A 186 -1.40 -1.48 0.28
N ARG A 187 -1.17 -1.64 -1.02
CA ARG A 187 -2.16 -1.24 -2.01
C ARG A 187 -3.46 -2.04 -1.82
N PRO A 188 -4.63 -1.40 -2.04
CA PRO A 188 -5.90 -2.08 -2.14
C PRO A 188 -5.87 -3.25 -3.14
N SER A 189 -6.55 -4.34 -2.80
CA SER A 189 -6.66 -5.58 -3.59
C SER A 189 -8.10 -6.11 -3.55
N ARG A 190 -8.37 -7.32 -4.06
CA ARG A 190 -9.64 -8.07 -3.98
C ARG A 190 -10.90 -7.35 -4.46
N GLN A 191 -11.38 -6.38 -3.70
CA GLN A 191 -12.51 -5.50 -4.02
C GLN A 191 -12.07 -4.27 -4.84
N MET A 192 -10.81 -3.87 -4.71
CA MET A 192 -10.21 -2.76 -5.43
C MET A 192 -9.01 -3.24 -6.25
N PRO A 193 -8.90 -2.86 -7.53
CA PRO A 193 -7.90 -3.41 -8.44
C PRO A 193 -6.53 -2.70 -8.36
N ASP A 194 -6.28 -1.82 -7.40
CA ASP A 194 -5.11 -0.94 -7.35
C ASP A 194 -3.77 -1.71 -7.39
N ALA A 195 -3.66 -2.74 -6.56
CA ALA A 195 -2.51 -3.65 -6.56
C ALA A 195 -2.47 -4.50 -7.84
N GLU A 196 -3.62 -4.90 -8.38
CA GLU A 196 -3.69 -5.66 -9.62
C GLU A 196 -3.21 -4.84 -10.83
N TYR A 197 -3.55 -3.56 -10.90
CA TYR A 197 -3.03 -2.64 -11.91
C TYR A 197 -1.53 -2.52 -11.82
N GLY A 198 -0.99 -2.32 -10.61
CA GLY A 198 0.46 -2.25 -10.41
C GLY A 198 1.14 -3.53 -10.86
N ARG A 199 0.63 -4.70 -10.43
CA ARG A 199 1.12 -6.03 -10.81
C ARG A 199 1.11 -6.25 -12.33
N ARG A 200 0.04 -5.86 -13.02
CA ARG A 200 -0.06 -5.93 -14.49
C ARG A 200 0.87 -4.95 -15.19
N LEU A 201 0.96 -3.72 -14.71
CA LEU A 201 1.80 -2.66 -15.26
C LEU A 201 3.28 -3.05 -15.26
N VAL A 202 3.74 -3.71 -14.18
CA VAL A 202 5.12 -4.22 -14.10
C VAL A 202 5.34 -5.51 -14.88
N GLY A 203 4.28 -6.08 -15.49
CA GLY A 203 4.33 -7.30 -16.27
C GLY A 203 4.42 -8.57 -15.43
N LEU A 204 3.93 -8.54 -14.19
CA LEU A 204 3.94 -9.66 -13.24
C LEU A 204 2.54 -10.23 -13.00
N GLY A 205 1.66 -10.13 -14.01
CA GLY A 205 0.25 -10.53 -13.95
C GLY A 205 -0.03 -12.01 -13.68
N GLU A 206 1.01 -12.85 -13.55
CA GLU A 206 0.91 -14.26 -13.18
C GLU A 206 1.32 -14.53 -11.71
N LEU A 207 1.98 -13.57 -11.05
CA LEU A 207 2.47 -13.76 -9.68
C LEU A 207 1.36 -13.62 -8.64
N SER A 208 1.46 -14.38 -7.56
CA SER A 208 0.58 -14.25 -6.40
C SER A 208 0.71 -12.86 -5.75
N LEU A 209 -0.39 -12.37 -5.17
CA LEU A 209 -0.50 -11.05 -4.57
C LEU A 209 -1.33 -11.11 -3.29
N VAL A 210 -0.84 -10.48 -2.23
CA VAL A 210 -1.58 -10.24 -0.98
C VAL A 210 -1.52 -8.74 -0.67
N GLY A 211 -2.63 -8.06 -0.91
CA GLY A 211 -2.78 -6.61 -0.69
C GLY A 211 -3.46 -6.26 0.65
N ASN A 212 -3.77 -4.99 0.84
CA ASN A 212 -4.39 -4.51 2.08
C ASN A 212 -5.82 -5.06 2.29
N ASN A 213 -6.68 -5.04 1.26
CA ASN A 213 -8.06 -5.52 1.44
C ASN A 213 -8.16 -7.03 1.66
N ASP A 214 -7.13 -7.80 1.27
CA ASP A 214 -7.02 -9.22 1.63
C ASP A 214 -6.85 -9.38 3.14
N ILE A 215 -6.03 -8.53 3.75
CA ILE A 215 -5.81 -8.50 5.20
C ILE A 215 -7.02 -7.93 5.94
N GLU A 216 -7.68 -6.90 5.40
CA GLU A 216 -8.95 -6.40 5.96
C GLU A 216 -10.05 -7.46 5.94
N TRP A 217 -10.16 -8.22 4.84
CA TRP A 217 -11.06 -9.36 4.77
C TRP A 217 -10.73 -10.39 5.86
N LEU A 218 -9.46 -10.80 5.96
CA LEU A 218 -9.01 -11.73 7.00
C LEU A 218 -9.35 -11.22 8.40
N ALA A 219 -9.05 -9.96 8.69
CA ALA A 219 -9.31 -9.31 9.97
C ALA A 219 -10.79 -9.39 10.35
N LYS A 220 -11.68 -9.14 9.39
CA LYS A 220 -13.13 -9.30 9.56
C LYS A 220 -13.53 -10.75 9.82
N GLU A 221 -12.99 -11.72 9.10
CA GLU A 221 -13.31 -13.14 9.28
C GLU A 221 -12.91 -13.65 10.67
N VAL A 222 -11.80 -13.13 11.23
CA VAL A 222 -11.24 -13.62 12.51
C VAL A 222 -11.56 -12.72 13.70
N GLY A 223 -12.25 -11.58 13.49
CA GLY A 223 -12.65 -10.64 14.52
C GLY A 223 -11.48 -9.84 15.12
N GLU A 224 -10.48 -9.50 14.31
CA GLU A 224 -9.30 -8.72 14.69
C GLU A 224 -9.27 -7.37 13.95
N GLU A 225 -8.40 -6.46 14.38
CA GLU A 225 -8.14 -5.20 13.67
C GLU A 225 -7.16 -5.42 12.51
N THR A 226 -7.41 -4.81 11.35
CA THR A 226 -6.52 -4.90 10.16
C THR A 226 -5.07 -4.57 10.50
N SER A 227 -4.87 -3.51 11.31
CA SER A 227 -3.53 -3.04 11.71
C SER A 227 -2.75 -4.07 12.56
N ALA A 228 -3.43 -5.03 13.19
CA ALA A 228 -2.78 -6.10 13.94
C ALA A 228 -2.25 -7.22 13.02
N LEU A 229 -2.76 -7.31 11.79
CA LEU A 229 -2.45 -8.37 10.82
C LEU A 229 -1.61 -7.88 9.63
N LEU A 230 -1.69 -6.59 9.30
CA LEU A 230 -0.94 -5.94 8.21
C LEU A 230 0.55 -5.79 8.57
N LYS A 231 1.43 -5.65 7.58
CA LYS A 231 2.84 -5.31 7.83
C LYS A 231 2.94 -4.10 8.78
N PRO A 232 3.70 -4.19 9.90
CA PRO A 232 4.83 -5.09 10.15
C PRO A 232 4.50 -6.42 10.87
N ALA A 233 3.24 -6.85 10.96
CA ALA A 233 2.90 -8.16 11.53
C ALA A 233 3.38 -9.31 10.64
N PRO A 234 3.76 -10.48 11.20
CA PRO A 234 4.24 -11.62 10.41
C PRO A 234 3.13 -12.30 9.59
N THR A 235 1.86 -12.10 9.95
CA THR A 235 0.71 -12.72 9.26
C THR A 235 0.67 -12.37 7.77
N HIS A 236 0.91 -11.10 7.42
CA HIS A 236 0.93 -10.65 6.03
C HIS A 236 2.05 -11.32 5.21
N ALA A 237 3.26 -11.38 5.76
CA ALA A 237 4.39 -12.06 5.14
C ALA A 237 4.16 -13.56 4.99
N LEU A 238 3.58 -14.21 6.00
CA LEU A 238 3.30 -15.63 5.98
C LEU A 238 2.23 -15.99 4.95
N ALA A 239 1.19 -15.15 4.81
CA ALA A 239 0.21 -15.30 3.73
C ALA A 239 0.86 -15.15 2.35
N ALA A 240 1.73 -14.17 2.15
CA ALA A 240 2.48 -14.00 0.91
C ALA A 240 3.38 -15.23 0.62
N ALA A 241 4.07 -15.76 1.63
CA ALA A 241 4.88 -16.96 1.49
C ALA A 241 4.03 -18.19 1.07
N PHE A 242 2.87 -18.41 1.68
CA PHE A 242 1.98 -19.52 1.29
C PHE A 242 1.42 -19.36 -0.12
N THR A 243 0.98 -18.16 -0.49
CA THR A 243 0.48 -17.93 -1.87
C THR A 243 1.58 -18.10 -2.93
N SER A 244 2.85 -17.83 -2.57
CA SER A 244 3.99 -18.06 -3.46
C SER A 244 4.23 -19.53 -3.79
N LEU A 245 3.67 -20.44 -2.98
CA LEU A 245 3.74 -21.89 -3.15
C LEU A 245 2.50 -22.46 -3.87
N GLY A 246 1.68 -21.59 -4.48
CA GLY A 246 0.51 -21.97 -5.26
C GLY A 246 -0.77 -22.19 -4.45
N LYS A 247 -0.76 -21.88 -3.15
CA LYS A 247 -1.96 -21.97 -2.31
C LYS A 247 -2.93 -20.82 -2.62
N PRO A 248 -4.25 -21.06 -2.70
CA PRO A 248 -5.23 -19.99 -2.86
C PRO A 248 -5.09 -18.90 -1.79
N VAL A 249 -5.38 -17.64 -2.16
CA VAL A 249 -5.19 -16.47 -1.29
C VAL A 249 -5.95 -16.60 0.04
N ASP A 250 -7.24 -16.93 -0.01
CA ASP A 250 -8.11 -17.07 1.18
C ASP A 250 -7.59 -18.13 2.15
N GLU A 251 -7.20 -19.30 1.63
CA GLU A 251 -6.66 -20.38 2.45
C GLU A 251 -5.28 -19.99 3.01
N SER A 252 -4.47 -19.25 2.25
CA SER A 252 -3.18 -18.76 2.71
C SER A 252 -3.31 -17.76 3.85
N LEU A 253 -4.29 -16.85 3.77
CA LEU A 253 -4.60 -15.88 4.82
C LEU A 253 -5.04 -16.56 6.11
N LEU A 254 -5.98 -17.50 6.01
CA LEU A 254 -6.49 -18.25 7.16
C LEU A 254 -5.39 -19.13 7.78
N SER A 255 -4.59 -19.83 6.96
CA SER A 255 -3.44 -20.62 7.45
C SER A 255 -2.40 -19.73 8.13
N ALA A 256 -2.11 -18.54 7.58
CA ALA A 256 -1.16 -17.62 8.18
C ALA A 256 -1.63 -17.11 9.54
N TYR A 257 -2.92 -16.78 9.66
CA TYR A 257 -3.50 -16.40 10.94
C TYR A 257 -3.47 -17.56 11.94
N ALA A 258 -3.93 -18.74 11.54
CA ALA A 258 -3.93 -19.94 12.38
C ALA A 258 -2.52 -20.25 12.92
N ALA A 259 -1.50 -20.19 12.07
CA ALA A 259 -0.11 -20.38 12.44
C ALA A 259 0.35 -19.39 13.52
N THR A 260 0.06 -18.09 13.35
CA THR A 260 0.45 -17.07 14.34
C THR A 260 -0.31 -17.16 15.66
N LYS A 261 -1.43 -17.91 15.70
CA LYS A 261 -2.14 -18.29 16.93
C LYS A 261 -1.73 -19.65 17.50
N GLY A 262 -0.70 -20.29 16.93
CA GLY A 262 -0.16 -21.57 17.40
C GLY A 262 -0.85 -22.82 16.84
N SER A 263 -1.67 -22.68 15.79
CA SER A 263 -2.24 -23.80 15.06
C SER A 263 -1.40 -24.11 13.82
N PHE A 264 -0.58 -25.16 13.90
CA PHE A 264 0.36 -25.53 12.86
C PHE A 264 -0.30 -26.41 11.81
N SER A 265 -0.41 -25.91 10.59
CA SER A 265 -0.85 -26.68 9.43
C SER A 265 0.34 -27.39 8.75
N GLU A 266 0.04 -28.37 7.90
CA GLU A 266 1.04 -28.99 7.02
C GLU A 266 1.71 -27.94 6.10
N ASP A 267 1.06 -26.80 5.83
CA ASP A 267 1.61 -25.73 4.99
C ASP A 267 2.93 -25.18 5.53
N LEU A 268 3.09 -25.08 6.86
CA LEU A 268 4.33 -24.60 7.46
C LEU A 268 5.52 -25.52 7.16
N SER A 269 5.26 -26.82 6.98
CA SER A 269 6.30 -27.77 6.58
C SER A 269 6.84 -27.52 5.18
N LEU A 270 6.08 -26.85 4.31
CA LEU A 270 6.54 -26.45 2.98
C LEU A 270 7.60 -25.35 3.03
N LEU A 271 7.63 -24.57 4.11
CA LEU A 271 8.64 -23.53 4.36
C LEU A 271 9.88 -24.08 5.05
N LYS A 272 9.90 -25.35 5.44
CA LYS A 272 11.08 -25.96 6.07
C LYS A 272 12.28 -25.92 5.13
N ASP A 273 13.44 -25.57 5.69
CA ASP A 273 14.71 -25.45 4.99
C ASP A 273 14.70 -24.40 3.87
N SER A 274 13.73 -23.48 3.86
CA SER A 274 13.58 -22.47 2.80
C SER A 274 14.54 -21.27 2.98
N GLN A 275 14.86 -20.65 1.85
CA GLN A 275 15.45 -19.32 1.79
C GLN A 275 14.40 -18.32 1.33
N ILE A 276 14.18 -17.28 2.10
CA ILE A 276 13.18 -16.27 1.81
C ILE A 276 13.89 -14.93 1.62
N TRP A 277 13.63 -14.28 0.50
CA TRP A 277 14.17 -12.97 0.15
C TRP A 277 13.03 -11.96 0.16
N VAL A 278 13.19 -10.87 0.92
CA VAL A 278 12.26 -9.74 0.89
C VAL A 278 12.93 -8.54 0.23
N PHE A 279 12.22 -7.94 -0.72
CA PHE A 279 12.62 -6.71 -1.40
C PHE A 279 11.61 -5.63 -1.07
N GLU A 280 12.05 -4.61 -0.34
CA GLU A 280 11.16 -3.61 0.26
C GLU A 280 11.85 -2.25 0.31
N ASP A 281 11.09 -1.16 0.19
CA ASP A 281 11.59 0.21 0.28
C ASP A 281 11.26 0.88 1.63
N THR A 282 10.43 0.25 2.47
CA THR A 282 10.10 0.68 3.84
C THR A 282 10.56 -0.31 4.93
N PRO A 283 10.76 0.14 6.18
CA PRO A 283 11.05 -0.78 7.28
C PRO A 283 9.93 -1.82 7.54
N ALA A 284 8.66 -1.50 7.25
CA ALA A 284 7.52 -2.32 7.69
C ALA A 284 7.54 -3.73 7.09
N GLY A 285 7.81 -3.87 5.78
CA GLY A 285 7.89 -5.18 5.12
C GLY A 285 9.11 -5.99 5.55
N ILE A 286 10.27 -5.34 5.70
CA ILE A 286 11.50 -5.97 6.23
C ILE A 286 11.25 -6.55 7.64
N ILE A 287 10.58 -5.79 8.50
CA ILE A 287 10.22 -6.24 9.85
C ILE A 287 9.22 -7.39 9.79
N SER A 288 8.19 -7.31 8.94
CA SER A 288 7.17 -8.35 8.77
C SER A 288 7.79 -9.70 8.41
N VAL A 289 8.63 -9.74 7.37
CA VAL A 289 9.31 -10.97 6.93
C VAL A 289 10.36 -11.43 7.94
N GLY A 290 11.05 -10.50 8.61
CA GLY A 290 11.96 -10.81 9.71
C GLY A 290 11.25 -11.54 10.85
N LYS A 291 10.14 -10.98 11.35
CA LYS A 291 9.32 -11.60 12.40
C LYS A 291 8.74 -12.94 11.98
N MET A 292 8.36 -13.10 10.71
CA MET A 292 7.93 -14.41 10.18
C MET A 292 9.09 -15.42 10.25
N GLY A 293 10.31 -15.03 9.88
CA GLY A 293 11.49 -15.88 10.03
C GLY A 293 11.78 -16.27 11.47
N ASP A 294 11.79 -15.30 12.38
CA ASP A 294 11.99 -15.55 13.82
C ASP A 294 10.92 -16.52 14.35
N PHE A 295 9.65 -16.28 14.02
CA PHE A 295 8.53 -17.17 14.34
C PHE A 295 8.77 -18.60 13.83
N LEU A 296 9.18 -18.78 12.56
CA LEU A 296 9.44 -20.10 12.00
C LEU A 296 10.62 -20.80 12.73
N ILE A 297 11.70 -20.07 13.02
CA ILE A 297 12.87 -20.61 13.73
C ILE A 297 12.52 -21.04 15.16
N GLU A 298 11.75 -20.22 15.89
CA GLU A 298 11.28 -20.51 17.25
C GLU A 298 10.44 -21.81 17.31
N HIS A 299 9.79 -22.16 16.19
CA HIS A 299 8.97 -23.38 16.05
C HIS A 299 9.71 -24.54 15.36
N GLY A 300 11.05 -24.47 15.29
CA GLY A 300 11.89 -25.59 14.85
C GLY A 300 12.04 -25.73 13.33
N PHE A 301 11.61 -24.73 12.55
CA PHE A 301 11.87 -24.68 11.11
C PHE A 301 13.23 -24.01 10.86
N SER A 302 14.10 -24.69 10.11
CA SER A 302 15.31 -24.07 9.60
C SER A 302 14.93 -23.18 8.42
N VAL A 303 14.98 -21.86 8.58
CA VAL A 303 14.73 -20.91 7.49
C VAL A 303 15.82 -19.85 7.46
N LYS A 304 16.13 -19.35 6.26
CA LYS A 304 17.05 -18.23 6.08
C LYS A 304 16.32 -17.04 5.50
N ILE A 305 16.30 -15.94 6.25
CA ILE A 305 15.75 -14.66 5.78
C ILE A 305 16.87 -13.79 5.21
N ASN A 306 16.70 -13.35 3.97
CA ASN A 306 17.58 -12.40 3.30
C ASN A 306 16.80 -11.09 3.09
N LYS A 307 17.23 -10.02 3.75
CA LYS A 307 16.55 -8.72 3.75
C LYS A 307 17.22 -7.81 2.73
N VAL A 308 16.44 -7.30 1.78
CA VAL A 308 16.94 -6.45 0.69
C VAL A 308 16.15 -5.15 0.65
N GLY A 309 16.87 -4.04 0.82
CA GLY A 309 16.29 -2.71 0.78
C GLY A 309 16.46 -2.06 -0.58
N ILE A 310 15.41 -1.41 -1.11
CA ILE A 310 15.50 -0.59 -2.34
C ILE A 310 15.38 0.89 -1.97
N ALA A 311 16.41 1.68 -2.25
CA ALA A 311 16.41 3.10 -1.91
C ALA A 311 17.25 3.94 -2.88
N GLU A 312 16.65 5.02 -3.41
CA GLU A 312 17.35 6.01 -4.26
C GLU A 312 18.26 6.95 -3.43
N THR A 313 18.09 7.03 -2.11
CA THR A 313 18.80 7.96 -1.23
C THR A 313 19.43 7.28 -0.03
N SER A 314 20.56 7.80 0.44
CA SER A 314 21.27 7.28 1.62
C SER A 314 20.45 7.38 2.90
N LEU A 315 19.63 8.43 3.06
CA LEU A 315 18.77 8.61 4.22
C LEU A 315 17.73 7.49 4.31
N LYS A 316 17.02 7.21 3.20
CA LYS A 316 16.05 6.12 3.13
C LYS A 316 16.73 4.77 3.32
N GLY A 317 17.90 4.57 2.69
CA GLY A 317 18.73 3.38 2.85
C GLY A 317 19.09 3.10 4.32
N GLY A 318 19.50 4.11 5.07
CA GLY A 318 19.86 3.97 6.48
C GLY A 318 18.74 3.39 7.35
N TYR A 319 17.47 3.74 7.09
CA TYR A 319 16.33 3.14 7.81
C TYR A 319 16.16 1.64 7.55
N LEU A 320 16.50 1.17 6.35
CA LEU A 320 16.43 -0.23 5.95
C LEU A 320 17.63 -1.02 6.51
N GLU A 321 18.83 -0.43 6.49
CA GLU A 321 20.05 -1.01 7.06
C GLU A 321 19.91 -1.28 8.56
N VAL A 322 19.26 -0.37 9.31
CA VAL A 322 18.94 -0.58 10.74
C VAL A 322 18.11 -1.83 10.98
N GLN A 323 17.27 -2.25 10.01
CA GLN A 323 16.49 -3.49 10.09
C GLN A 323 17.27 -4.73 9.60
N GLY A 324 18.56 -4.57 9.28
CA GLY A 324 19.45 -5.62 8.79
C GLY A 324 19.36 -5.88 7.28
N ALA A 325 18.81 -4.95 6.50
CA ALA A 325 18.71 -5.10 5.06
C ALA A 325 20.02 -4.71 4.34
N GLN A 326 20.38 -5.45 3.30
CA GLN A 326 21.37 -5.00 2.33
C GLN A 326 20.67 -4.08 1.31
N VAL A 327 21.15 -2.84 1.18
CA VAL A 327 20.48 -1.81 0.36
C VAL A 327 21.07 -1.72 -1.04
N PHE A 328 20.18 -1.56 -2.01
CA PHE A 328 20.46 -1.35 -3.43
C PHE A 328 19.72 -0.13 -3.96
N GLU A 329 20.31 0.51 -4.97
CA GLU A 329 19.69 1.65 -5.66
C GLU A 329 18.50 1.25 -6.55
N SER A 330 18.42 -0.02 -6.96
CA SER A 330 17.35 -0.52 -7.82
C SER A 330 17.08 -2.01 -7.62
N ILE A 331 15.84 -2.41 -7.92
CA ILE A 331 15.40 -3.81 -7.88
C ILE A 331 16.16 -4.69 -8.89
N ASP A 332 16.52 -4.13 -10.05
CA ASP A 332 17.27 -4.83 -11.09
C ASP A 332 18.67 -5.26 -10.62
N LEU A 333 19.36 -4.42 -9.84
CA LEU A 333 20.65 -4.77 -9.27
C LEU A 333 20.52 -5.78 -8.15
N ALA A 334 19.53 -5.60 -7.29
CA ALA A 334 19.26 -6.49 -6.17
C ALA A 334 18.95 -7.92 -6.65
N LEU A 335 18.12 -8.08 -7.67
CA LEU A 335 17.71 -9.39 -8.17
C LEU A 335 18.86 -10.18 -8.82
N ARG A 336 19.92 -9.53 -9.28
CA ARG A 336 21.12 -10.23 -9.76
C ARG A 336 21.82 -11.05 -8.68
N MET A 337 21.53 -10.83 -7.40
CA MET A 337 22.06 -11.69 -6.34
C MET A 337 21.42 -13.08 -6.31
N VAL A 338 20.20 -13.21 -6.81
CA VAL A 338 19.37 -14.41 -6.65
C VAL A 338 19.11 -15.12 -7.96
N LEU A 339 18.95 -14.37 -9.06
CA LEU A 339 18.59 -14.90 -10.37
C LEU A 339 19.78 -15.42 -11.19
N ASN A 340 20.95 -15.66 -10.58
CA ASN A 340 22.16 -16.09 -11.28
C ASN A 340 22.26 -17.60 -11.46
#